data_AF-A0A9P6ME18-F1
#
_entry.id   AF-A0A9P6ME18-F1
#
_cell.length_a   1.000
_cell.length_b   1.000
_cell.length_c   1.000
_cell.angle_alpha   90.00
_cell.angle_beta   90.00
_cell.angle_gamma   90.00
#
_symmetry.space_group_name_H-M   'P 1'
#
loop_
_entity.id
_entity.type
_entity.pdbx_description
1 polymer ?
#
loop_
_entity_poly.entity_id
_entity_poly.type
_entity_poly.pdbx_seq_one_letter_code
_entity_poly.pdbx_strand_id
1 'polypeptide(L)'
;MYLIPKVTTTKQPVAALAHNHTCNLLQPYPVKVSHRKFERPRHGSLGFLPRKRAARHRGKAKSFPKDDASKPVHLTAFMGYKAGMTHVVRDLDRPGSKMHKKEIVEAVTIIETPPMVVVGVVGYVETPRGLRSLTTVWAEH
;
A
#
# COMPACT_ATOMS: atom_id res chain seq x y z
N MET A 1 16.06 -42.71 11.50
CA MET A 1 17.43 -42.30 11.92
C MET A 1 18.42 -43.17 11.16
N TYR A 2 19.36 -42.61 10.40
CA TYR A 2 20.69 -43.19 10.04
C TYR A 2 21.50 -42.00 9.49
N LEU A 3 22.50 -41.47 10.20
CA LEU A 3 23.88 -41.93 10.45
C LEU A 3 24.87 -41.32 9.43
N ILE A 4 25.93 -40.69 9.94
CA ILE A 4 26.88 -39.87 9.17
C ILE A 4 28.19 -40.64 8.97
N PRO A 5 28.79 -40.61 7.77
CA PRO A 5 30.23 -40.88 7.58
C PRO A 5 31.02 -39.57 7.35
N LYS A 6 32.08 -39.36 8.15
CA LYS A 6 33.19 -38.45 7.80
C LYS A 6 34.35 -39.29 7.28
N VAL A 7 34.96 -38.90 6.16
CA VAL A 7 36.31 -39.34 5.76
C VAL A 7 37.06 -38.13 5.19
N THR A 8 38.38 -38.11 5.37
CA THR A 8 39.25 -36.94 5.15
C THR A 8 40.25 -37.12 4.00
N THR A 9 40.42 -36.06 3.20
CA THR A 9 41.67 -35.60 2.54
C THR A 9 42.54 -36.58 1.72
N THR A 10 42.72 -36.28 0.42
CA THR A 10 44.07 -36.15 -0.21
C THR A 10 44.09 -35.39 -1.56
N LYS A 11 45.04 -34.44 -1.66
CA LYS A 11 45.82 -33.90 -2.82
C LYS A 11 45.44 -34.35 -4.26
N GLN A 12 45.08 -33.42 -5.18
CA GLN A 12 45.93 -32.58 -6.09
C GLN A 12 46.38 -33.28 -7.39
N PRO A 13 46.89 -32.55 -8.43
CA PRO A 13 46.95 -31.09 -8.66
C PRO A 13 45.74 -30.62 -9.52
N VAL A 14 45.69 -29.68 -10.50
CA VAL A 14 46.58 -28.74 -11.25
C VAL A 14 45.68 -27.53 -11.67
N ALA A 15 46.02 -26.40 -12.33
CA ALA A 15 47.22 -25.78 -12.96
C ALA A 15 47.03 -24.22 -13.03
N ALA A 16 47.65 -23.55 -14.01
CA ALA A 16 47.40 -22.17 -14.50
C ALA A 16 47.56 -20.99 -13.50
N LEU A 17 48.78 -20.44 -13.44
CA LEU A 17 49.06 -19.13 -12.84
C LEU A 17 48.60 -17.98 -13.76
N ALA A 18 48.13 -16.86 -13.19
CA ALA A 18 48.39 -15.52 -13.73
C ALA A 18 48.15 -14.39 -12.71
N HIS A 19 49.26 -13.90 -12.14
CA HIS A 19 49.56 -12.48 -11.87
C HIS A 19 48.71 -11.60 -10.91
N ASN A 20 49.48 -10.97 -10.01
CA ASN A 20 49.31 -9.62 -9.45
C ASN A 20 48.35 -9.42 -8.27
N HIS A 21 48.70 -10.07 -7.15
CA HIS A 21 48.54 -9.46 -5.84
C HIS A 21 49.38 -8.18 -5.71
N THR A 22 48.76 -7.00 -5.71
CA THR A 22 49.29 -5.80 -5.04
C THR A 22 48.14 -4.99 -4.42
N CYS A 23 48.47 -4.16 -3.43
CA CYS A 23 47.56 -3.17 -2.81
C CYS A 23 46.25 -3.71 -2.19
N ASN A 24 46.35 -4.65 -1.23
CA ASN A 24 45.26 -4.89 -0.26
C ASN A 24 45.78 -5.10 1.17
N LEU A 25 46.92 -4.48 1.50
CA LEU A 25 47.64 -4.64 2.79
C LEU A 25 48.08 -3.29 3.41
N LEU A 26 47.25 -2.23 3.29
CA LEU A 26 47.44 -0.96 4.02
C LEU A 26 46.10 -0.37 4.49
N GLN A 27 45.42 -1.03 5.43
CA GLN A 27 44.40 -0.40 6.29
C GLN A 27 44.56 -0.89 7.76
N PRO A 28 45.55 -0.36 8.51
CA PRO A 28 45.87 -0.81 9.87
C PRO A 28 44.92 -0.24 10.94
N TYR A 29 43.62 -0.13 10.64
CA TYR A 29 42.61 0.43 11.55
C TYR A 29 41.37 -0.46 11.58
N PRO A 30 40.82 -0.82 12.76
CA PRO A 30 39.50 -1.43 12.82
C PRO A 30 38.48 -0.41 12.31
N VAL A 31 37.64 -0.81 11.35
CA VAL A 31 36.61 0.05 10.77
C VAL A 31 35.56 0.34 11.85
N LYS A 32 35.72 1.45 12.57
CA LYS A 32 34.74 1.96 13.54
C LYS A 32 33.46 2.31 12.78
N VAL A 33 32.50 1.39 12.79
CA VAL A 33 31.15 1.62 12.29
C VAL A 33 30.53 2.71 13.17
N SER A 34 30.55 3.94 12.67
CA SER A 34 30.05 5.12 13.36
C SER A 34 28.53 5.08 13.39
N HIS A 35 27.99 4.42 14.41
CA HIS A 35 26.56 4.48 14.68
C HIS A 35 26.11 5.93 14.83
N ARG A 36 24.86 6.19 14.47
CA ARG A 36 24.31 7.54 14.47
C ARG A 36 24.25 8.06 15.92
N LYS A 37 24.78 9.26 16.17
CA LYS A 37 24.98 9.84 17.52
C LYS A 37 23.70 9.94 18.37
N PHE A 38 22.57 10.26 17.73
CA PHE A 38 21.25 10.30 18.34
C PHE A 38 20.22 9.71 17.37
N GLU A 39 19.23 8.98 17.88
CA GLU A 39 18.15 8.43 17.07
C GLU A 39 17.16 9.50 16.59
N ARG A 40 16.35 9.16 15.58
CA ARG A 40 15.16 9.91 15.12
C ARG A 40 14.36 8.98 14.18
N PRO A 41 13.03 9.10 14.12
CA PRO A 41 12.23 8.36 13.14
C PRO A 41 12.69 8.57 11.69
N ARG A 42 12.52 7.54 10.86
CA ARG A 42 12.77 7.62 9.41
C ARG A 42 11.83 8.64 8.74
N HIS A 43 12.33 9.43 7.79
CA HIS A 43 11.57 10.52 7.18
C HIS A 43 10.47 10.02 6.21
N GLY A 44 9.22 10.07 6.66
CA GLY A 44 8.04 9.66 5.91
C GLY A 44 7.82 8.14 5.86
N SER A 45 6.71 7.70 5.27
CA SER A 45 6.38 6.27 5.13
C SER A 45 6.92 5.68 3.82
N LEU A 46 7.54 4.50 3.90
CA LEU A 46 8.02 3.73 2.75
C LEU A 46 6.88 3.10 1.94
N GLY A 47 5.70 2.89 2.55
CA GLY A 47 4.53 2.30 1.88
C GLY A 47 3.91 3.16 0.77
N PHE A 48 4.37 4.41 0.61
CA PHE A 48 4.01 5.31 -0.49
C PHE A 48 5.16 5.50 -1.50
N LEU A 49 6.11 4.56 -1.55
CA LEU A 49 7.08 4.44 -2.64
C LEU A 49 6.52 3.54 -3.76
N PRO A 50 6.87 3.80 -5.04
CA PRO A 50 7.60 4.97 -5.53
C PRO A 50 6.73 6.24 -5.56
N ARG A 51 7.28 7.38 -5.16
CA ARG A 51 6.61 8.71 -5.21
C ARG A 51 6.56 9.30 -6.64
N LYS A 52 6.04 8.52 -7.59
CA LYS A 52 5.79 8.95 -8.97
C LYS A 52 4.34 9.44 -9.14
N ARG A 53 4.07 10.21 -10.20
CA ARG A 53 2.69 10.59 -10.57
C ARG A 53 1.85 9.33 -10.79
N ALA A 54 0.59 9.37 -10.36
CA ALA A 54 -0.35 8.26 -10.54
C ALA A 54 -0.71 8.12 -12.03
N ALA A 55 -0.72 6.89 -12.55
CA ALA A 55 -1.07 6.59 -13.94
C ALA A 55 -2.60 6.59 -14.20
N ARG A 56 -3.41 7.13 -13.28
CA ARG A 56 -4.87 7.21 -13.37
C ARG A 56 -5.33 8.53 -12.76
N HIS A 57 -6.19 9.25 -13.46
CA HIS A 57 -6.73 10.55 -13.00
C HIS A 57 -7.82 10.39 -11.94
N ARG A 58 -8.65 9.35 -12.04
CA ARG A 58 -9.69 9.01 -11.06
C ARG A 58 -9.20 7.96 -10.05
N GLY A 59 -9.72 8.05 -8.83
CA GLY A 59 -9.46 7.07 -7.77
C GLY A 59 -9.84 5.65 -8.21
N LYS A 60 -9.10 4.65 -7.73
CA LYS A 60 -9.39 3.24 -7.97
C LYS A 60 -9.55 2.50 -6.65
N ALA A 61 -10.76 2.03 -6.35
CA ALA A 61 -10.95 0.99 -5.34
C ALA A 61 -10.06 -0.22 -5.68
N LYS A 62 -9.27 -0.68 -4.71
CA LYS A 62 -8.50 -1.93 -4.81
C LYS A 62 -9.27 -3.12 -4.22
N SER A 63 -10.15 -2.82 -3.28
CA SER A 63 -11.04 -3.72 -2.55
C SER A 63 -12.32 -2.94 -2.28
N PHE A 64 -13.47 -3.62 -2.39
CA PHE A 64 -14.75 -3.11 -1.92
C PHE A 64 -14.98 -3.53 -0.45
N PRO A 65 -16.05 -3.06 0.22
CA PRO A 65 -16.48 -3.66 1.49
C PRO A 65 -16.66 -5.18 1.37
N LYS A 66 -16.59 -5.89 2.51
CA LYS A 66 -17.00 -7.30 2.54
C LYS A 66 -18.52 -7.37 2.34
N ASP A 67 -18.95 -8.36 1.57
CA ASP A 67 -20.37 -8.60 1.33
C ASP A 67 -21.08 -9.17 2.57
N ASP A 68 -22.38 -8.96 2.64
CA ASP A 68 -23.25 -9.34 3.76
C ASP A 68 -24.65 -9.67 3.22
N ALA A 69 -24.88 -10.95 2.96
CA ALA A 69 -26.11 -11.49 2.39
C ALA A 69 -27.37 -11.32 3.28
N SER A 70 -27.24 -10.78 4.49
CA SER A 70 -28.41 -10.38 5.31
C SER A 70 -29.04 -9.06 4.85
N LYS A 71 -28.35 -8.28 4.02
CA LYS A 71 -28.76 -6.93 3.59
C LYS A 71 -29.22 -6.91 2.13
N PRO A 72 -30.12 -6.00 1.74
CA PRO A 72 -30.47 -5.81 0.34
C PRO A 72 -29.26 -5.33 -0.48
N VAL A 73 -29.26 -5.67 -1.77
CA VAL A 73 -28.23 -5.26 -2.74
C VAL A 73 -28.18 -3.73 -2.81
N HIS A 74 -26.99 -3.16 -2.63
CA HIS A 74 -26.77 -1.72 -2.59
C HIS A 74 -25.48 -1.34 -3.33
N LEU A 75 -25.43 -0.13 -3.87
CA LEU A 75 -24.24 0.37 -4.57
C LEU A 75 -23.13 0.73 -3.57
N THR A 76 -21.91 0.25 -3.85
CA THR A 76 -20.77 0.34 -2.91
C THR A 76 -19.89 1.57 -3.08
N ALA A 77 -20.07 2.34 -4.17
CA ALA A 77 -19.29 3.54 -4.47
C ALA A 77 -20.06 4.50 -5.39
N PHE A 78 -19.74 5.79 -5.30
CA PHE A 78 -20.30 6.86 -6.14
C PHE A 78 -19.17 7.78 -6.64
N MET A 79 -19.39 8.49 -7.75
CA MET A 79 -18.45 9.46 -8.31
C MET A 79 -18.84 10.89 -7.95
N GLY A 80 -17.90 11.68 -7.43
CA GLY A 80 -18.13 13.08 -7.09
C GLY A 80 -16.93 13.97 -7.38
N TYR A 81 -17.18 15.26 -7.53
CA TYR A 81 -16.22 16.29 -7.90
C TYR A 81 -16.06 17.27 -6.73
N LYS A 82 -14.84 17.71 -6.42
CA LYS A 82 -14.61 18.65 -5.32
C LYS A 82 -15.03 20.06 -5.75
N ALA A 83 -16.17 20.53 -5.25
CA ALA A 83 -16.68 21.87 -5.52
C ALA A 83 -16.00 22.93 -4.64
N GLY A 84 -15.75 22.64 -3.36
CA GLY A 84 -15.20 23.66 -2.45
C GLY A 84 -14.88 23.17 -1.05
N MET A 85 -14.59 24.12 -0.16
CA MET A 85 -14.45 23.91 1.28
C MET A 85 -15.05 25.09 2.03
N THR A 86 -15.73 24.81 3.13
CA THR A 86 -16.39 25.78 4.01
C THR A 86 -16.14 25.40 5.47
N HIS A 87 -16.67 26.18 6.40
CA HIS A 87 -16.79 25.79 7.79
C HIS A 87 -18.27 25.70 8.18
N VAL A 88 -18.59 24.82 9.14
CA VAL A 88 -19.94 24.63 9.67
C VAL A 88 -19.88 24.75 11.18
N VAL A 89 -20.79 25.54 11.76
CA VAL A 89 -21.05 25.56 13.20
C VAL A 89 -22.01 24.42 13.51
N ARG A 90 -21.70 23.59 14.50
CA ARG A 90 -22.62 22.57 15.01
C ARG A 90 -22.48 22.32 16.51
N ASP A 91 -23.58 21.93 17.15
CA ASP A 91 -23.56 21.46 18.52
C ASP A 91 -22.86 20.11 18.65
N LEU A 92 -21.87 20.01 19.55
CA LEU A 92 -21.24 18.73 19.86
C LEU A 92 -21.98 18.00 20.98
N ASP A 93 -22.93 17.14 20.60
CA ASP A 93 -23.37 16.06 21.49
C ASP A 93 -22.40 14.86 21.43
N ARG A 94 -21.35 14.93 22.26
CA ARG A 94 -20.47 13.79 22.54
C ARG A 94 -20.13 13.72 24.04
N PRO A 95 -20.74 12.82 24.84
CA PRO A 95 -20.43 12.69 26.25
C PRO A 95 -18.95 12.35 26.46
N GLY A 96 -18.37 12.86 27.54
CA GLY A 96 -16.92 12.77 27.82
C GLY A 96 -16.04 13.76 27.04
N SER A 97 -16.58 14.53 26.09
CA SER A 97 -15.83 15.63 25.45
C SER A 97 -15.81 16.88 26.34
N LYS A 98 -14.65 17.56 26.43
CA LYS A 98 -14.52 18.87 27.08
C LYS A 98 -15.43 19.95 26.45
N MET A 99 -15.82 19.76 25.19
CA MET A 99 -16.69 20.65 24.41
C MET A 99 -18.12 20.10 24.23
N HIS A 100 -18.56 19.12 25.05
CA HIS A 100 -19.93 18.63 25.04
C HIS A 100 -20.93 19.77 25.30
N LYS A 101 -22.04 19.81 24.54
CA LYS A 101 -23.06 20.88 24.57
C LYS A 101 -22.49 22.29 24.35
N LYS A 102 -21.58 22.40 23.37
CA LYS A 102 -21.08 23.67 22.85
C LYS A 102 -21.07 23.62 21.33
N GLU A 103 -21.25 24.79 20.73
CA GLU A 103 -21.00 25.03 19.31
C GLU A 103 -19.51 24.81 19.00
N ILE A 104 -19.22 24.12 17.90
CA ILE A 104 -17.87 23.94 17.35
C ILE A 104 -17.90 24.28 15.86
N VAL A 105 -16.88 25.03 15.43
CA VAL A 105 -16.61 25.31 14.02
C VAL A 105 -15.76 24.16 13.45
N GLU A 106 -16.35 23.32 12.62
CA GLU A 106 -15.65 22.23 11.91
C GLU A 106 -15.45 22.58 10.42
N ALA A 107 -14.30 22.21 9.84
CA ALA A 107 -13.99 22.43 8.43
C ALA A 107 -14.53 21.30 7.56
N VAL A 108 -15.29 21.64 6.51
CA VAL A 108 -16.05 20.70 5.68
C VAL A 108 -15.65 20.83 4.20
N THR A 109 -15.58 19.70 3.50
CA THR A 109 -15.37 19.64 2.04
C THR A 109 -16.69 19.43 1.33
N ILE A 110 -17.05 20.35 0.42
CA ILE A 110 -18.24 20.20 -0.44
C ILE A 110 -17.85 19.39 -1.68
N ILE A 111 -18.58 18.30 -1.92
CA ILE A 111 -18.44 17.42 -3.08
C ILE A 111 -19.75 17.46 -3.86
N GLU A 112 -19.67 17.80 -5.14
CA GLU A 112 -20.78 17.74 -6.07
C GLU A 112 -20.92 16.32 -6.62
N THR A 113 -22.13 15.79 -6.60
CA THR A 113 -22.46 14.40 -6.97
C THR A 113 -23.60 14.39 -7.98
N PRO A 114 -23.33 14.62 -9.29
CA PRO A 114 -24.36 14.57 -10.32
C PRO A 114 -24.93 13.14 -10.46
N PRO A 115 -26.20 12.98 -10.87
CA PRO A 115 -26.79 11.65 -11.05
C PRO A 115 -25.99 10.76 -12.00
N MET A 116 -25.73 9.52 -11.58
CA MET A 116 -25.00 8.53 -12.39
C MET A 116 -25.94 7.63 -13.17
N VAL A 117 -25.71 7.50 -14.48
CA VAL A 117 -26.40 6.53 -15.35
C VAL A 117 -25.70 5.18 -15.30
N VAL A 118 -26.45 4.09 -15.13
CA VAL A 118 -25.93 2.71 -15.14
C VAL A 118 -26.09 2.13 -16.54
N VAL A 119 -24.96 1.92 -17.24
CA VAL A 119 -24.95 1.51 -18.66
C VAL A 119 -24.76 0.00 -18.84
N GLY A 120 -24.46 -0.75 -17.78
CA GLY A 120 -24.23 -2.19 -17.85
C GLY A 120 -23.75 -2.85 -16.57
N VAL A 121 -23.62 -4.18 -16.61
CA VAL A 121 -23.25 -5.06 -15.48
C VAL A 121 -22.08 -5.97 -15.89
N VAL A 122 -21.12 -6.17 -14.98
CA VAL A 122 -19.93 -7.01 -15.19
C VAL A 122 -19.97 -8.21 -14.25
N GLY A 123 -20.01 -9.43 -14.80
CA GLY A 123 -19.90 -10.66 -14.02
C GLY A 123 -18.43 -11.01 -13.72
N TYR A 124 -18.13 -11.40 -12.48
CA TYR A 124 -16.82 -11.90 -12.07
C TYR A 124 -16.91 -13.36 -11.61
N VAL A 125 -15.87 -14.14 -11.88
CA VAL A 125 -15.70 -15.52 -11.38
C VAL A 125 -14.33 -15.68 -10.74
N GLU A 126 -14.30 -16.45 -9.66
CA GLU A 126 -13.07 -16.87 -9.00
C GLU A 126 -12.33 -17.92 -9.85
N THR A 127 -11.03 -17.73 -10.01
CA THR A 127 -10.13 -18.69 -10.65
C THR A 127 -8.95 -18.93 -9.70
N PRO A 128 -8.18 -20.02 -9.84
CA PRO A 128 -6.97 -20.23 -9.03
C PRO A 128 -5.87 -19.17 -9.22
N ARG A 129 -6.08 -18.17 -10.10
CA ARG A 129 -5.21 -16.99 -10.27
C ARG A 129 -5.87 -15.68 -9.80
N GLY A 130 -7.01 -15.75 -9.12
CA GLY A 130 -7.82 -14.61 -8.66
C GLY A 130 -9.09 -14.38 -9.49
N LEU A 131 -9.78 -13.26 -9.21
CA LEU A 131 -11.02 -12.88 -9.89
C LEU A 131 -10.77 -12.52 -11.37
N ARG A 132 -11.57 -13.11 -12.27
CA ARG A 132 -11.59 -12.80 -13.70
C ARG A 132 -12.99 -12.33 -14.10
N SER A 133 -13.08 -11.27 -14.92
CA SER A 133 -14.34 -10.89 -15.58
C SER A 133 -14.77 -11.97 -16.56
N LEU A 134 -16.02 -12.46 -16.45
CA LEU A 134 -16.61 -13.36 -17.44
C LEU A 134 -17.06 -12.60 -18.69
N THR A 135 -18.06 -11.75 -18.49
CA THR A 135 -18.82 -11.05 -19.53
C THR A 135 -19.23 -9.67 -19.01
N THR A 136 -19.57 -8.78 -19.92
CA THR A 136 -20.23 -7.50 -19.62
C THR A 136 -21.52 -7.44 -20.43
N VAL A 137 -22.63 -7.21 -19.75
CA VAL A 137 -23.95 -6.98 -20.37
C VAL A 137 -24.18 -5.48 -20.37
N TRP A 138 -24.58 -4.92 -21.52
CA TRP A 138 -24.87 -3.51 -21.69
C TRP A 138 -26.38 -3.29 -21.76
N ALA A 139 -26.84 -2.09 -21.38
CA ALA A 139 -28.21 -1.66 -21.60
C ALA A 139 -28.43 -1.30 -23.08
N GLU A 140 -29.67 -1.47 -23.56
CA GLU A 140 -30.13 -0.89 -24.81
C GLU A 140 -30.73 0.50 -24.52
N HIS A 141 -30.31 1.49 -25.31
CA HIS A 141 -30.63 2.93 -25.31
C HIS A 141 -31.28 3.57 -24.05
#